data_AF-A0A7G2JZN3-F1
#
_entry.id   AF-A0A7G2JZN3-F1
#
_cell.length_a   1.000
_cell.length_b   1.000
_cell.length_c   1.000
_cell.angle_alpha   90.00
_cell.angle_beta   90.00
_cell.angle_gamma   90.00
#
_symmetry.space_group_name_H-M   'P 1'
#
loop_
_entity.id
_entity.type
_entity.pdbx_description
1 polymer ?
#
loop_
_entity_poly.entity_id
_entity_poly.type
_entity_poly.pdbx_seq_one_letter_code
_entity_poly.pdbx_strand_id
1 'polypeptide(L)' 'MDLLSDIEKQLKKATTQAFLIALSGGLDSTVLLSLFAKLRQKQPHLPPLSVRAIHIHHGLSPNADSWAKHCQDLCD' A
#
# COMPACT_ATOMS: atom_id res chain seq x y z
N MET A 1 -1.34 -11.66 17.64
CA MET A 1 -0.36 -11.02 16.72
C MET A 1 -1.03 -9.80 16.13
N ASP A 2 -0.36 -8.64 16.19
CA ASP A 2 -0.87 -7.39 15.61
C ASP A 2 -0.05 -7.08 14.36
N LEU A 3 -0.67 -7.28 13.19
CA LEU A 3 -0.04 -7.10 11.88
C LEU A 3 0.50 -5.67 11.69
N LEU A 4 -0.14 -4.67 12.31
CA LEU A 4 0.31 -3.29 12.22
C LEU A 4 1.66 -3.09 12.94
N SER A 5 1.77 -3.60 14.17
CA SER A 5 3.01 -3.56 14.94
C SER A 5 4.15 -4.33 14.26
N ASP A 6 3.83 -5.44 13.61
CA ASP A 6 4.83 -6.26 12.91
C ASP A 6 5.37 -5.55 11.67
N ILE A 7 4.51 -4.93 10.86
CA ILE A 7 4.94 -4.10 9.72
C ILE A 7 5.74 -2.88 10.21
N GLU A 8 5.31 -2.19 11.27
CA GLU A 8 6.05 -1.04 11.81
C GLU A 8 7.50 -1.42 12.19
N LYS A 9 7.69 -2.58 12.82
CA LYS A 9 9.04 -3.09 13.15
C LYS A 9 9.88 -3.36 11.91
N GLN A 10 9.28 -3.86 10.83
CA GLN A 10 10.00 -4.09 9.57
C GLN A 10 10.38 -2.75 8.91
N LEU A 11 9.47 -1.77 8.88
CA LEU A 11 9.74 -0.46 8.29
C LEU A 11 10.82 0.32 9.05
N LYS A 12 10.90 0.19 10.38
CA LYS A 12 11.99 0.77 11.19
C LYS A 12 13.38 0.22 10.84
N LYS A 13 13.45 -0.99 10.25
CA LYS A 13 14.70 -1.60 9.79
C LYS A 13 15.04 -1.24 8.34
N ALA A 14 14.10 -0.67 7.59
CA ALA A 14 14.34 -0.28 6.22
C ALA A 14 15.28 0.94 6.15
N THR A 15 16.15 0.96 5.15
CA THR A 15 17.08 2.07 4.90
C THR A 15 16.43 3.25 4.18
N THR A 16 15.18 3.10 3.74
CA THR A 16 14.38 4.10 3.03
C THR A 16 13.00 4.24 3.66
N GLN A 17 12.41 5.43 3.52
CA GLN A 17 11.03 5.73 3.92
C GLN A 17 10.11 5.96 2.71
N ALA A 18 10.59 5.68 1.49
CA ALA A 18 9.83 5.76 0.25
C ALA A 18 9.52 4.36 -0.28
N PHE A 19 8.22 4.03 -0.38
CA PHE A 19 7.74 2.71 -0.78
C PHE A 19 6.77 2.81 -1.96
N LEU A 20 6.87 1.83 -2.86
CA LEU A 20 5.95 1.61 -3.97
C LEU A 20 5.29 0.24 -3.78
N ILE A 21 3.98 0.24 -3.52
CA ILE A 21 3.21 -0.98 -3.29
C ILE A 21 2.64 -1.47 -4.62
N ALA A 22 2.92 -2.73 -4.97
CA ALA A 22 2.23 -3.41 -6.05
C ALA A 22 0.78 -3.70 -5.63
N LEU A 23 -0.17 -2.98 -6.21
CA LEU A 23 -1.59 -3.03 -5.88
C LEU A 23 -2.35 -3.80 -6.96
N SER A 24 -2.73 -5.05 -6.67
CA SER A 24 -3.49 -5.87 -7.60
C SER A 24 -5.00 -5.64 -7.49
N GLY A 25 -5.46 -5.03 -6.40
CA GLY A 25 -6.88 -4.94 -6.03
C GLY A 25 -7.37 -6.14 -5.19
N GLY A 26 -6.49 -7.11 -4.92
CA GLY A 26 -6.78 -8.22 -4.01
C GLY A 26 -6.62 -7.84 -2.53
N LEU A 27 -7.14 -8.69 -1.64
CA LEU A 27 -7.13 -8.49 -0.18
C LEU A 27 -5.74 -8.15 0.34
N ASP A 28 -4.73 -8.95 0.01
CA ASP A 28 -3.38 -8.82 0.58
C ASP A 28 -2.76 -7.47 0.24
N SER A 29 -2.81 -7.07 -1.04
CA SER A 29 -2.26 -5.79 -1.50
C SER A 29 -3.03 -4.58 -0.93
N THR A 30 -4.34 -4.74 -0.73
CA THR A 30 -5.22 -3.70 -0.17
C THR A 30 -4.97 -3.53 1.33
N VAL A 31 -4.82 -4.64 2.06
CA VAL A 31 -4.46 -4.62 3.50
C VAL A 31 -3.07 -4.03 3.67
N LEU A 32 -2.10 -4.42 2.84
CA LEU A 32 -0.76 -3.85 2.89
C LEU A 32 -0.78 -2.32 2.68
N LEU A 33 -1.51 -1.83 1.66
CA LEU A 33 -1.70 -0.40 1.43
C LEU A 33 -2.35 0.29 2.64
N SER A 34 -3.41 -0.31 3.20
CA SER A 34 -4.11 0.24 4.37
C SER A 34 -3.21 0.34 5.61
N LEU A 35 -2.35 -0.66 5.85
CA LEU A 35 -1.40 -0.63 6.97
C LEU A 35 -0.38 0.50 6.81
N PHE A 36 0.17 0.68 5.60
CA PHE A 36 1.09 1.78 5.32
C PHE A 36 0.41 3.15 5.47
N ALA A 37 -0.83 3.29 5.02
CA ALA A 37 -1.62 4.51 5.21
C ALA A 37 -1.85 4.82 6.71
N LYS A 38 -2.19 3.80 7.51
CA LYS A 38 -2.34 3.94 8.97
C LYS A 38 -1.03 4.32 9.66
N LEU A 39 0.10 3.72 9.27
CA LEU A 39 1.40 4.04 9.84
C LEU A 39 1.85 5.46 9.50
N ARG A 40 1.59 5.91 8.26
CA ARG A 40 1.82 7.30 7.84
C ARG A 40 1.08 8.30 8.73
N GLN A 41 -0.16 7.98 9.14
CA GLN A 41 -0.95 8.84 10.05
C GLN A 41 -0.43 8.82 11.50
N LYS A 42 0.10 7.69 11.97
CA LYS A 42 0.56 7.52 13.36
C LYS A 42 1.91 8.16 13.68
N GLN A 43 2.74 8.48 12.69
CA GLN A 43 4.12 8.94 12.90
C GLN A 43 4.39 10.34 12.32
N PRO A 44 3.79 11.41 12.86
CA PRO A 44 4.01 12.77 12.38
C PRO A 44 5.43 13.31 12.68
N HIS A 45 6.22 12.65 13.55
CA HIS A 45 7.54 13.11 14.00
C HIS A 45 8.74 12.40 13.36
N LEU A 46 8.50 11.43 12.47
CA LEU A 46 9.56 10.74 11.71
C LEU A 46 9.64 11.32 10.28
N PRO A 47 10.72 11.05 9.51
CA PRO A 47 10.74 11.39 8.10
C PRO A 47 9.46 10.84 7.43
N PRO A 48 8.73 11.66 6.67
CA PRO A 48 7.40 11.30 6.21
C PRO A 48 7.48 10.01 5.40
N LEU A 49 6.76 8.97 5.86
CA LEU A 49 6.61 7.72 5.13
C LEU A 49 5.91 8.02 3.80
N SER A 50 6.68 8.05 2.73
CA SER A 50 6.20 8.32 1.38
C SER A 50 5.72 7.00 0.77
N VAL A 51 4.41 6.90 0.55
CA VAL A 51 3.77 5.68 0.03
C VAL A 51 3.09 6.01 -1.28
N ARG A 52 3.42 5.22 -2.31
CA ARG A 52 2.70 5.19 -3.59
C ARG A 52 2.23 3.77 -3.85
N ALA A 53 1.18 3.64 -4.66
CA ALA A 53 0.72 2.37 -5.18
C ALA A 53 0.86 2.34 -6.70
N ILE A 54 1.07 1.15 -7.26
CA ILE A 54 1.05 0.91 -8.71
C ILE A 54 0.19 -0.31 -9.01
N HIS A 55 -0.78 -0.14 -9.89
CA HIS A 55 -1.56 -1.22 -10.49
C HIS A 55 -1.09 -1.47 -11.92
N ILE A 56 -0.92 -2.74 -12.29
CA ILE A 56 -0.56 -3.12 -13.66
C ILE A 56 -1.79 -3.68 -14.35
N HIS A 57 -2.34 -2.90 -15.28
CA HIS A 57 -3.46 -3.32 -16.11
C HIS A 57 -2.97 -4.28 -17.21
N HIS A 58 -3.06 -5.59 -16.97
CA HIS A 58 -2.52 -6.60 -17.89
C HIS A 58 -3.37 -6.84 -19.15
N GLY A 59 -4.64 -6.41 -19.19
CA GLY A 59 -5.53 -6.62 -20.33
C GLY A 59 -5.96 -8.09 -20.56
N LEU A 60 -5.67 -8.99 -19.63
CA LEU A 60 -5.96 -10.42 -19.76
C LEU A 60 -7.40 -10.80 -19.37
N SER A 61 -8.07 -9.95 -18.58
CA SER A 61 -9.39 -10.20 -18.02
C SER A 61 -10.40 -9.20 -18.58
N PRO A 62 -11.66 -9.62 -18.83
CA PRO A 62 -12.73 -8.68 -19.18
C PRO A 62 -13.03 -7.65 -18.07
N ASN A 63 -12.55 -7.90 -16.83
CA ASN A 63 -12.72 -7.01 -15.69
C ASN A 63 -11.51 -6.08 -15.45
N ALA A 64 -10.52 -6.05 -16.35
CA ALA A 64 -9.25 -5.34 -16.10
C ALA A 64 -9.45 -3.84 -15.87
N ASP A 65 -10.32 -3.18 -16.64
CA ASP A 65 -10.66 -1.76 -16.45
C ASP A 65 -11.31 -1.51 -15.08
N SER A 66 -12.24 -2.38 -14.68
CA SER A 66 -12.89 -2.31 -13.37
C SER A 66 -11.88 -2.48 -12.22
N TRP A 67 -10.88 -3.36 -12.38
CA TRP A 67 -9.82 -3.51 -11.38
C TRP A 67 -8.90 -2.29 -11.31
N ALA A 68 -8.56 -1.67 -12.44
CA ALA A 68 -7.79 -0.43 -12.45
C ALA A 68 -8.57 0.69 -11.74
N LYS A 69 -9.87 0.84 -12.03
CA LYS A 69 -10.73 1.81 -11.35
C LYS A 69 -10.83 1.53 -9.84
N HIS A 70 -11.02 0.27 -9.46
CA HIS A 70 -11.03 -0.14 -8.06
C HIS A 70 -9.73 0.21 -7.33
N CYS A 71 -8.58 -0.04 -7.95
CA CYS A 71 -7.28 0.29 -7.37
C CYS A 71 -7.07 1.82 -7.22
N GLN A 72 -7.56 2.62 -8.19
CA GLN A 72 -7.56 4.07 -8.08
C GLN A 72 -8.42 4.55 -6.90
N ASP A 73 -9.63 4.00 -6.76
CA ASP A 73 -10.56 4.37 -5.68
C ASP A 73 -10.05 4.03 -4.28
N LEU A 74 -9.15 3.05 -4.16
CA LEU A 74 -8.47 2.74 -2.89
C LEU A 74 -7.37 3.75 -2.55
N CYS A 75 -6.88 4.52 -3.52
CA CYS A 75 -5.79 5.48 -3.37
C CYS A 75 -6.25 6.93 -3.23
N ASP A 76 -7.42 7.26 -3.79
CA ASP A 76 -8.07 8.57 -3.68
C ASP A 76 -8.61 8.83 -2.25
#